data_AF-A0A5M3M9N3-F1
#
_entry.id   AF-A0A5M3M9N3-F1
#
_cell.length_a   1.000
_cell.length_b   1.000
_cell.length_c   1.000
_cell.angle_alpha   90.00
_cell.angle_beta   90.00
_cell.angle_gamma   90.00
#
_symmetry.space_group_name_H-M   'P 1'
#
loop_
_entity.id
_entity.type
_entity.pdbx_description
1 polymer ?
#
loop_
_entity_poly.entity_id
_entity_poly.type
_entity_poly.pdbx_seq_one_letter_code
_entity_poly.pdbx_strand_id
1 'polypeptide(L)'
;RLDDVSALDRIENPQLAMGLFHKQLNLAWQNMDIHKHSVDTPGSFAWTISILGLKRLHGEKPDYQTMVQLFNTVLQANVLVYWEIATGKSLQELAKDKPSASTLLETAQKIHTQFFCP
;
A
#
# COMPACT_ATOMS: atom_id res chain seq x y z
N ARG A 1 5.55 34.50 -36.77
CA ARG A 1 4.42 33.82 -36.10
C ARG A 1 5.09 32.96 -35.05
N LEU A 2 5.13 33.44 -33.80
CA LEU A 2 5.84 32.79 -32.71
C LEU A 2 5.14 31.48 -32.38
N ASP A 3 5.95 30.44 -32.20
CA ASP A 3 5.56 29.05 -32.10
C ASP A 3 4.72 28.78 -30.84
N ASP A 4 3.41 28.60 -31.03
CA ASP A 4 2.52 28.03 -30.01
C ASP A 4 2.82 26.53 -29.89
N VAL A 5 3.94 26.20 -29.24
CA VAL A 5 4.29 24.83 -28.87
C VAL A 5 3.65 24.55 -27.51
N SER A 6 2.61 23.71 -27.48
CA SER A 6 1.94 23.35 -26.24
C SER A 6 2.84 22.46 -25.38
N ALA A 7 2.59 22.37 -24.07
CA ALA A 7 3.32 21.44 -23.19
C ALA A 7 3.17 19.96 -23.62
N LEU A 8 2.13 19.65 -24.42
CA LEU A 8 1.93 18.35 -25.03
C LEU A 8 2.97 18.08 -26.13
N ASP A 9 3.24 19.09 -26.96
CA ASP A 9 4.22 19.03 -28.07
C ASP A 9 5.66 18.96 -27.56
N ARG A 10 5.91 19.48 -26.35
CA ARG A 10 7.22 19.38 -25.66
C ARG A 10 7.44 18.06 -24.91
N ILE A 11 6.44 17.16 -24.84
CA ILE A 11 6.52 15.88 -24.11
C ILE A 11 6.93 16.11 -22.62
N GLU A 12 6.60 17.27 -22.05
CA GLU A 12 6.93 17.60 -20.65
C GLU A 12 6.03 16.80 -19.69
N ASN A 13 4.75 16.65 -20.03
CA ASN A 13 3.77 15.91 -19.21
C ASN A 13 4.06 14.39 -19.10
N PRO A 14 4.42 13.67 -20.18
CA PRO A 14 4.80 12.26 -20.09
C PRO A 14 6.04 12.01 -19.22
N GLN A 15 7.02 12.94 -19.22
CA GLN A 15 8.21 12.82 -18.39
C GLN A 15 7.90 12.87 -16.89
N LEU A 16 6.94 13.71 -16.48
CA LEU A 16 6.49 13.76 -15.08
C LEU A 16 5.85 12.43 -14.65
N ALA A 17 4.96 11.87 -15.48
CA ALA A 17 4.33 10.59 -15.20
C ALA A 17 5.36 9.45 -15.13
N MET A 18 6.24 9.33 -16.14
CA MET A 18 7.32 8.32 -16.16
C MET A 18 8.27 8.44 -14.97
N GLY A 19 8.60 9.67 -14.55
CA GLY A 19 9.44 9.92 -13.39
C GLY A 19 8.80 9.48 -12.08
N LEU A 20 7.49 9.70 -11.92
CA LEU A 20 6.74 9.26 -10.73
C LEU A 20 6.65 7.73 -10.65
N PHE A 21 6.38 7.05 -11.77
CA PHE A 21 6.34 5.58 -11.81
C PHE A 21 7.67 4.96 -11.37
N HIS A 22 8.81 5.47 -11.85
CA HIS A 22 10.13 4.97 -11.46
C HIS A 22 10.45 5.26 -9.99
N LYS A 23 10.10 6.46 -9.49
CA LYS A 23 10.29 6.79 -8.06
C LYS A 23 9.48 5.86 -7.16
N GLN A 24 8.22 5.59 -7.52
CA GLN A 24 7.38 4.66 -6.79
C GLN A 24 7.94 3.23 -6.84
N LEU A 25 8.42 2.77 -7.99
CA LEU A 25 9.05 1.46 -8.13
C LEU A 25 10.31 1.33 -7.26
N ASN A 26 11.18 2.35 -7.27
CA ASN A 26 12.40 2.35 -6.46
C ASN A 26 12.10 2.36 -4.96
N LEU A 27 11.13 3.17 -4.51
CA LEU A 27 10.67 3.16 -3.13
C LEU A 27 10.09 1.79 -2.75
N ALA A 28 9.37 1.17 -3.68
CA ALA A 28 8.81 -0.16 -3.48
C ALA A 28 9.91 -1.21 -3.33
N TRP A 29 10.96 -1.16 -4.15
CA TRP A 29 12.10 -2.07 -4.01
C TRP A 29 12.81 -1.90 -2.68
N GLN A 30 13.05 -0.66 -2.25
CA GLN A 30 13.67 -0.39 -0.97
C GLN A 30 12.86 -0.95 0.21
N ASN A 31 11.54 -0.71 0.23
CA ASN A 31 10.67 -1.27 1.26
C ASN A 31 10.64 -2.80 1.23
N MET A 32 10.62 -3.38 0.03
CA MET A 32 10.65 -4.83 -0.12
C MET A 32 11.96 -5.41 0.42
N ASP A 33 13.11 -4.78 0.17
CA ASP A 33 14.41 -5.25 0.64
C ASP A 33 14.51 -5.20 2.18
N ILE A 34 14.11 -4.08 2.78
CA ILE A 34 14.14 -3.88 4.24
C ILE A 34 13.19 -4.83 4.96
N HIS A 35 11.98 -5.03 4.42
CA HIS A 35 10.91 -5.75 5.11
C HIS A 35 10.65 -7.16 4.55
N LYS A 36 11.49 -7.66 3.63
CA LYS A 36 11.34 -9.00 3.03
C LYS A 36 11.18 -10.07 4.09
N HIS A 37 12.11 -10.08 5.06
CA HIS A 37 12.31 -11.12 6.09
C HIS A 37 12.14 -12.56 5.54
N SER A 38 12.08 -13.56 6.43
CA SER A 38 11.88 -14.95 6.03
C SER A 38 10.43 -15.23 5.66
N VAL A 39 10.21 -16.23 4.81
CA VAL A 39 8.89 -16.85 4.58
C VAL A 39 8.33 -17.44 5.87
N ASP A 40 9.19 -17.81 6.84
CA ASP A 40 8.77 -18.35 8.13
C ASP A 40 8.33 -17.28 9.13
N THR A 41 8.42 -15.99 8.77
CA THR A 41 8.03 -14.87 9.63
C THR A 41 6.64 -14.38 9.24
N PRO A 42 5.57 -14.69 10.00
CA PRO A 42 4.23 -14.21 9.70
C PRO A 42 4.19 -12.68 9.61
N GLY A 43 3.51 -12.16 8.59
CA GLY A 43 3.42 -10.72 8.34
C GLY A 43 4.61 -10.12 7.59
N SER A 44 5.67 -10.88 7.30
CA SER A 44 6.73 -10.41 6.40
C SER A 44 6.25 -10.31 4.96
N PHE A 45 6.96 -9.55 4.12
CA PHE A 45 6.66 -9.55 2.68
C PHE A 45 6.91 -10.92 2.05
N ALA A 46 7.96 -11.65 2.44
CA ALA A 46 8.24 -12.99 1.91
C ALA A 46 7.12 -13.99 2.27
N TRP A 47 6.64 -13.96 3.51
CA TRP A 47 5.49 -14.75 3.95
C TRP A 47 4.24 -14.38 3.14
N THR A 48 3.95 -13.07 3.02
CA THR A 48 2.79 -12.57 2.27
C THR A 48 2.84 -12.96 0.79
N ILE A 49 3.99 -12.81 0.14
CA ILE A 49 4.23 -13.21 -1.26
C ILE A 49 4.00 -14.71 -1.44
N SER A 50 4.46 -15.51 -0.48
CA SER A 50 4.31 -16.97 -0.50
C SER A 50 2.83 -17.38 -0.44
N ILE A 51 2.07 -16.83 0.52
CA ILE A 51 0.65 -17.18 0.70
C ILE A 51 -0.23 -16.67 -0.46
N LEU A 52 0.10 -15.51 -1.05
CA LEU A 52 -0.62 -14.94 -2.19
C LEU A 52 -0.20 -15.53 -3.53
N GLY A 53 0.81 -16.41 -3.56
CA GLY A 53 1.30 -17.03 -4.79
C GLY A 53 1.93 -16.05 -5.77
N LEU A 54 2.42 -14.89 -5.31
CA LEU A 54 3.01 -13.83 -6.14
C LEU A 54 4.46 -14.16 -6.54
N LYS A 55 4.68 -15.35 -7.12
CA LYS A 55 6.01 -15.92 -7.44
C LYS A 55 6.90 -15.00 -8.29
N ARG A 56 6.30 -14.13 -9.11
CA ARG A 56 7.01 -13.14 -9.94
C ARG A 56 7.73 -12.06 -9.13
N LEU A 57 7.36 -11.85 -7.87
CA LEU A 57 8.03 -10.89 -7.00
C LEU A 57 9.35 -11.40 -6.41
N HIS A 58 9.66 -12.69 -6.57
CA HIS A 58 10.95 -13.26 -6.17
C HIS A 58 12.06 -13.12 -7.23
N GLY A 59 11.74 -12.66 -8.45
CA GLY A 59 12.72 -12.47 -9.52
C GLY A 59 13.51 -11.16 -9.40
N GLU A 60 14.59 -11.01 -10.19
CA GLU A 60 15.48 -9.83 -10.19
C GLU A 60 14.78 -8.51 -10.55
N LYS A 61 13.64 -8.56 -11.26
CA LYS A 61 12.86 -7.38 -11.67
C LYS A 61 11.37 -7.62 -11.43
N PRO A 62 10.86 -7.32 -10.22
CA PRO A 62 9.44 -7.46 -9.95
C PRO A 62 8.63 -6.48 -10.80
N ASP A 63 7.52 -6.97 -11.35
CA ASP A 63 6.59 -6.18 -12.13
C ASP A 63 5.91 -5.11 -11.26
N TYR A 64 5.86 -3.88 -11.76
CA TYR A 64 5.32 -2.71 -11.05
C TYR A 64 3.89 -2.94 -10.57
N GLN A 65 3.02 -3.49 -11.43
CA GLN A 65 1.61 -3.71 -11.08
C GLN A 65 1.49 -4.75 -9.96
N THR A 66 2.29 -5.81 -10.03
CA THR A 66 2.34 -6.86 -9.01
C THR A 66 2.84 -6.32 -7.66
N MET A 67 3.80 -5.38 -7.67
CA MET A 67 4.27 -4.71 -6.45
C MET A 67 3.20 -3.80 -5.83
N VAL A 68 2.53 -3.00 -6.66
CA VAL A 68 1.42 -2.15 -6.21
C VAL A 68 0.29 -3.00 -5.62
N GLN A 69 -0.04 -4.13 -6.23
CA GLN A 69 -1.01 -5.08 -5.69
C GLN A 69 -0.60 -5.63 -4.33
N LEU A 70 0.66 -6.06 -4.17
CA LEU A 70 1.17 -6.55 -2.88
C LEU A 70 1.04 -5.48 -1.79
N PHE A 71 1.47 -4.25 -2.06
CA PHE A 71 1.41 -3.18 -1.06
C PHE A 71 0.00 -2.77 -0.69
N ASN A 72 -0.91 -2.69 -1.67
CA ASN A 72 -2.31 -2.46 -1.38
C ASN A 72 -2.89 -3.57 -0.51
N THR A 73 -2.54 -4.82 -0.79
CA THR A 73 -3.02 -5.98 -0.02
C THR A 73 -2.51 -5.93 1.42
N VAL A 74 -1.21 -5.66 1.60
CA VAL A 74 -0.59 -5.54 2.93
C VAL A 74 -1.16 -4.35 3.70
N LEU A 75 -1.35 -3.20 3.04
CA LEU A 75 -1.98 -2.04 3.65
C LEU A 75 -3.41 -2.35 4.10
N GLN A 76 -4.22 -2.99 3.25
CA GLN A 76 -5.60 -3.38 3.59
C GLN A 76 -5.60 -4.35 4.76
N ALA A 77 -4.75 -5.37 4.76
CA ALA A 77 -4.62 -6.31 5.87
C ALA A 77 -4.25 -5.61 7.18
N ASN A 78 -3.27 -4.70 7.13
CA ASN A 78 -2.88 -3.90 8.29
C ASN A 78 -4.02 -3.01 8.80
N VAL A 79 -4.76 -2.35 7.90
CA VAL A 79 -5.93 -1.54 8.27
C VAL A 79 -6.95 -2.39 9.01
N LEU A 80 -7.26 -3.59 8.52
CA LEU A 80 -8.18 -4.52 9.21
C LEU A 80 -7.69 -4.88 10.62
N VAL A 81 -6.41 -5.19 10.77
CA VAL A 81 -5.79 -5.46 12.09
C VAL A 81 -5.84 -4.23 13.00
N TYR A 82 -5.60 -3.02 12.47
CA TYR A 82 -5.67 -1.80 13.27
C TYR A 82 -7.07 -1.52 13.80
N TRP A 83 -8.11 -1.88 13.05
CA TRP A 83 -9.49 -1.82 13.55
C TRP A 83 -9.68 -2.76 14.75
N GLU A 84 -9.15 -3.97 14.69
CA GLU A 84 -9.23 -4.91 15.81
C GLU A 84 -8.44 -4.44 17.04
N ILE A 85 -7.25 -3.88 16.82
CA ILE A 85 -6.42 -3.29 17.90
C ILE A 85 -7.12 -2.08 18.53
N ALA A 86 -7.62 -1.15 17.72
CA ALA A 86 -8.20 0.10 18.20
C ALA A 86 -9.53 -0.11 18.95
N THR A 87 -10.31 -1.13 18.54
CA THR A 87 -11.61 -1.43 19.15
C THR A 87 -11.56 -2.51 20.23
N GLY A 88 -10.47 -3.31 20.26
CA GLY A 88 -10.35 -4.48 21.11
C GLY A 88 -11.33 -5.61 20.75
N LYS A 89 -11.90 -5.58 19.55
CA LYS A 89 -12.94 -6.51 19.07
C LYS A 89 -12.53 -7.07 17.72
N SER A 90 -12.94 -8.31 17.44
CA SER A 90 -12.87 -8.80 16.06
C SER A 90 -13.79 -7.99 15.15
N LEU A 91 -13.46 -7.94 13.85
CA LEU A 91 -14.30 -7.23 12.87
C LEU A 91 -15.75 -7.76 12.84
N GLN A 92 -15.94 -9.05 13.11
CA GLN A 92 -17.26 -9.69 13.16
C GLN A 92 -18.08 -9.23 14.36
N GLU A 93 -17.45 -9.05 15.52
CA GLU A 93 -18.10 -8.50 16.71
C GLU A 93 -18.44 -7.03 16.52
N LEU A 94 -17.50 -6.25 15.98
CA LEU A 94 -17.73 -4.84 15.64
C LEU A 94 -18.91 -4.67 14.68
N ALA A 95 -19.03 -5.54 13.67
CA ALA A 95 -20.14 -5.51 12.73
C ALA A 95 -21.50 -5.83 13.38
N LYS A 96 -21.53 -6.74 14.37
CA LYS A 96 -22.75 -7.09 15.11
C LYS A 96 -23.26 -5.94 15.98
N ASP A 97 -22.35 -5.15 16.54
CA ASP A 97 -22.66 -3.99 17.38
C ASP A 97 -23.31 -2.85 16.58
N LYS A 98 -23.18 -2.85 15.25
CA LYS A 98 -23.70 -1.82 14.34
C LYS A 98 -23.35 -0.40 14.83
N PRO A 99 -22.05 -0.09 14.98
CA PRO A 99 -21.61 1.22 15.45
C PRO A 99 -22.14 2.32 14.54
N SER A 100 -22.45 3.46 15.14
CA SER A 100 -22.89 4.64 14.39
C SER A 100 -21.79 5.15 13.45
N ALA A 101 -22.17 5.86 12.40
CA ALA A 101 -21.23 6.45 11.45
C ALA A 101 -20.22 7.40 12.13
N SER A 102 -20.63 8.15 13.15
CA SER A 102 -19.73 9.04 13.90
C SER A 102 -18.70 8.24 14.70
N THR A 103 -19.11 7.16 15.37
CA THR A 103 -18.20 6.26 16.10
C THR A 103 -17.16 5.63 15.17
N LEU A 104 -17.59 5.19 13.98
CA LEU A 104 -16.68 4.67 12.97
C LEU A 104 -15.69 5.73 12.51
N LEU A 105 -16.15 6.95 12.22
CA LEU A 105 -15.29 8.04 11.79
C LEU A 105 -14.26 8.43 12.87
N GLU A 106 -14.68 8.57 14.12
CA GLU A 106 -13.78 8.85 15.25
C GLU A 106 -12.73 7.75 15.43
N THR A 107 -13.12 6.49 15.26
CA THR A 107 -12.19 5.36 15.37
C THR A 107 -11.20 5.34 14.21
N ALA A 108 -11.66 5.61 12.99
CA ALA A 108 -10.81 5.74 11.82
C ALA A 108 -9.80 6.88 11.97
N GLN A 109 -10.21 8.03 12.53
CA GLN A 109 -9.32 9.15 12.84
C GLN A 109 -8.25 8.76 13.87
N LYS A 110 -8.63 8.03 14.93
CA LYS A 110 -7.67 7.51 15.92
C LYS A 110 -6.64 6.58 15.28
N ILE A 111 -7.10 5.63 14.45
CA ILE A 111 -6.23 4.72 13.68
C ILE A 111 -5.27 5.53 12.80
N HIS A 112 -5.78 6.53 12.08
CA HIS A 112 -4.98 7.39 11.22
C HIS A 112 -3.87 8.10 12.01
N THR A 113 -4.23 8.78 13.11
CA THR A 113 -3.25 9.49 13.95
C THR A 113 -2.24 8.56 14.60
N GLN A 114 -2.64 7.35 15.00
CA GLN A 114 -1.77 6.42 15.73
C GLN A 114 -0.79 5.67 14.83
N PHE A 115 -1.20 5.26 13.63
CA PHE A 115 -0.41 4.34 12.79
C PHE A 115 0.10 4.96 11.49
N PHE A 116 -0.49 6.07 11.03
CA PHE A 116 -0.16 6.68 9.74
C PHE A 116 0.43 8.09 9.86
N CYS A 117 0.40 8.69 11.05
CA CYS A 117 1.12 9.93 11.35
C CYS A 117 2.36 9.63 12.22
N PRO A 118 3.56 10.13 11.87
CA PRO A 118 4.75 10.05 12.71
C PRO A 118 4.67 10.96 13.95
#